data_AF-A0AAN8Q9J7-F1
#
_entry.id   AF-A0AAN8Q9J7-F1
#
_cell.length_a   1.000
_cell.length_b   1.000
_cell.length_c   1.000
_cell.angle_alpha   90.00
_cell.angle_beta   90.00
_cell.angle_gamma   90.00
#
_symmetry.space_group_name_H-M   'P 1'
#
loop_
_entity.id
_entity.type
_entity.pdbx_description
1 polymer ?
#
loop_
_entity_poly.entity_id
_entity_poly.type
_entity_poly.pdbx_seq_one_letter_code
_entity_poly.pdbx_strand_id
1 'polypeptide(L)'
;MELVCYRFRDPIHLDDTDGYFVVSGGRFMRGIEGYYGPLVYYSNRIPNVRTSEVIVPDHIRSLNLTGWLQSCQGFQLELHIKLTGYLLRAREKQESAVTPHCEPWEAPSAPQRRYAVRLAKILASKHGGRKVDLASMGRALYSLSLRKLRQESTGSTGVVNRIMAPLLQAGCLGNNRALHLSSVLYSSGLGVERRSPIKWAWLLSLLSAQKDWRLALLRLGHLHRLGEHGIPSDPDLAYAYYSNIAKQTSSDQHNPSPQQMFVESIYLNNKEVLALQTNENHDIFHWLKLQARNGAADAEQAVARMLFWGQQGVSPDIQTAVRHYERGAVRLGDPVSINQLSRVSCQRSTPLAGTMSSFEKDYQRAVQLWEQADKQGSSDAAMNLGVMYSQGLYPGKAADKFMAYTYYLKSAQRGNIDGSIQLADVWTTGIPGRVKRRPADAVLWVKWAAEHNGHLGMVLRKALDSYFKGDSLMALLYYMMAAESGFAAAQFQCGVLM
;
A
#
# COMPACT_ATOMS: atom_id res chain seq x y z
N MET A 1 -14.72 -28.67 -19.41
CA MET A 1 -14.02 -27.50 -19.97
C MET A 1 -14.93 -26.93 -21.05
N GLU A 2 -15.68 -25.87 -20.73
CA GLU A 2 -16.19 -24.94 -21.73
C GLU A 2 -15.53 -23.61 -21.37
N LEU A 3 -14.58 -23.17 -22.20
CA LEU A 3 -14.03 -21.82 -22.10
C LEU A 3 -15.15 -20.87 -22.49
N VAL A 4 -15.77 -20.21 -21.51
CA VAL A 4 -16.71 -19.13 -21.77
C VAL A 4 -15.90 -17.95 -22.30
N CYS A 5 -15.80 -17.86 -23.62
CA CYS A 5 -15.20 -16.74 -24.34
C CYS A 5 -16.18 -15.56 -24.27
N TYR A 6 -15.92 -14.59 -23.39
CA TYR A 6 -16.75 -13.39 -23.31
C TYR A 6 -16.26 -12.38 -24.35
N ARG A 7 -17.07 -12.16 -25.40
CA ARG A 7 -16.80 -11.16 -26.44
C ARG A 7 -17.44 -9.85 -26.00
N PHE A 8 -16.63 -8.87 -25.61
CA PHE A 8 -17.14 -7.54 -25.26
C PHE A 8 -17.77 -6.89 -26.51
N ARG A 9 -18.94 -6.26 -26.32
CA ARG A 9 -19.68 -5.58 -27.40
C ARG A 9 -19.13 -4.18 -27.71
N ASP A 10 -18.46 -3.58 -26.74
CA ASP A 10 -17.85 -2.26 -26.84
C ASP A 10 -16.33 -2.36 -26.98
N PRO A 11 -15.68 -1.43 -27.70
CA PRO A 11 -14.23 -1.37 -27.78
C PRO A 11 -13.64 -1.18 -26.37
N ILE A 12 -12.75 -2.08 -25.99
CA ILE A 12 -11.94 -1.95 -24.77
C ILE A 12 -10.93 -0.83 -25.06
N HIS A 13 -11.05 0.30 -24.37
CA HIS A 13 -9.97 1.27 -24.31
C HIS A 13 -8.89 0.73 -23.37
N LEU A 14 -7.83 0.19 -23.95
CA LEU A 14 -6.56 0.01 -23.24
C LEU A 14 -5.89 1.38 -23.18
N ASP A 15 -5.66 1.88 -21.98
CA ASP A 15 -4.69 2.96 -21.77
C ASP A 15 -3.32 2.31 -21.62
N ASP A 16 -2.61 2.25 -22.74
CA ASP A 16 -1.39 1.49 -22.97
C ASP A 16 -0.12 2.17 -22.43
N THR A 17 -0.27 3.34 -21.80
CA THR A 17 0.87 4.11 -21.32
C THR A 17 1.41 3.69 -19.96
N ASP A 18 0.61 3.01 -19.12
CA ASP A 18 1.04 2.70 -17.73
C ASP A 18 0.93 1.23 -17.31
N GLY A 19 0.31 0.34 -18.09
CA GLY A 19 0.08 -1.05 -17.66
C GLY A 19 -1.09 -1.20 -16.68
N TYR A 20 -1.93 -0.18 -16.59
CA TYR A 20 -3.19 -0.17 -15.88
C TYR A 20 -4.28 -0.60 -16.85
N PHE A 21 -5.09 -1.59 -16.48
CA PHE A 21 -6.25 -1.97 -17.26
C PHE A 21 -7.52 -1.73 -16.44
N VAL A 22 -8.53 -1.24 -17.13
CA VAL A 22 -9.90 -1.19 -16.63
C VAL A 22 -10.76 -1.92 -17.64
N VAL A 23 -11.16 -3.14 -17.31
CA VAL A 23 -12.26 -3.79 -18.02
C VAL A 23 -13.54 -3.10 -17.57
N SER A 24 -14.22 -2.48 -18.54
CA SER A 24 -15.35 -1.56 -18.32
C SER A 24 -16.41 -2.10 -17.37
N GLY A 25 -16.92 -1.18 -16.52
CA GLY A 25 -18.05 -1.39 -15.65
C GLY A 25 -19.02 -0.22 -15.76
N GLY A 26 -20.30 -0.50 -16.00
CA GLY A 26 -21.34 0.53 -16.02
C GLY A 26 -21.85 0.84 -14.60
N ARG A 27 -22.83 1.75 -14.50
CA ARG A 27 -23.53 2.06 -13.24
C ARG A 27 -24.11 0.82 -12.53
N PHE A 28 -24.30 -0.28 -13.27
CA PHE A 28 -24.89 -1.53 -12.80
C PHE A 28 -23.93 -2.74 -12.81
N MET A 29 -22.75 -2.63 -13.42
CA MET A 29 -21.75 -3.71 -13.45
C MET A 29 -20.42 -3.19 -12.91
N ARG A 30 -19.86 -3.85 -11.90
CA ARG A 30 -18.53 -3.50 -11.39
C ARG A 30 -17.49 -3.80 -12.48
N GLY A 31 -16.68 -2.79 -12.81
CA GLY A 31 -15.51 -2.99 -13.66
C GLY A 31 -14.44 -3.80 -12.94
N ILE A 32 -13.53 -4.38 -13.72
CA ILE A 32 -12.33 -5.02 -13.19
C ILE A 32 -11.17 -4.08 -13.49
N GLU A 33 -10.57 -3.54 -12.44
CA GLU A 33 -9.36 -2.74 -12.56
C GLU A 33 -8.17 -3.52 -12.02
N GLY A 34 -7.00 -3.32 -12.63
CA GLY A 34 -5.76 -3.92 -12.17
C GLY A 34 -4.55 -3.36 -12.89
N TYR A 35 -3.39 -3.60 -12.30
CA TYR A 35 -2.11 -3.21 -12.85
C TYR A 35 -1.32 -4.46 -13.22
N TYR A 36 -0.99 -4.65 -14.50
CA TYR A 36 -0.12 -5.74 -14.95
C TYR A 36 1.30 -5.26 -15.33
N GLY A 37 1.57 -3.95 -15.23
CA GLY A 37 2.88 -3.37 -15.53
C GLY A 37 3.05 -2.91 -16.98
N PRO A 38 4.12 -2.16 -17.30
CA PRO A 38 4.35 -1.65 -18.65
C PRO A 38 4.54 -2.81 -19.63
N LEU A 39 3.66 -2.94 -20.63
CA LEU A 39 3.82 -3.89 -21.74
C LEU A 39 4.66 -3.23 -22.84
N VAL A 40 5.74 -3.87 -23.30
CA VAL A 40 6.43 -3.44 -24.51
C VAL A 40 5.83 -4.17 -25.71
N TYR A 41 5.04 -3.45 -26.53
CA TYR A 41 4.55 -3.97 -27.79
C TYR A 41 5.62 -3.81 -28.89
N TYR A 42 6.10 -4.91 -29.46
CA TYR A 42 6.97 -4.87 -30.64
C TYR A 42 6.09 -4.65 -31.89
N SER A 43 5.96 -3.39 -32.32
CA SER A 43 5.00 -2.97 -33.37
C SER A 43 5.25 -3.52 -34.78
N ASN A 44 6.21 -4.44 -35.00
CA ASN A 44 6.53 -4.93 -36.35
C ASN A 44 6.75 -6.45 -36.48
N ARG A 45 6.38 -7.24 -35.48
CA ARG A 45 6.28 -8.70 -35.64
C ARG A 45 5.13 -9.20 -34.80
N ILE A 46 3.92 -9.16 -35.35
CA ILE A 46 2.89 -10.12 -34.94
C ILE A 46 3.38 -11.43 -35.58
N PRO A 47 3.97 -12.38 -34.83
CA PRO A 47 4.09 -13.71 -35.40
C PRO A 47 2.66 -14.14 -35.73
N ASN A 48 2.45 -14.91 -36.80
CA ASN A 48 1.16 -15.58 -37.05
C ASN A 48 0.88 -16.58 -35.91
N VAL A 49 0.60 -16.07 -34.72
CA VAL A 49 0.14 -16.83 -33.58
C VAL A 49 -1.34 -16.99 -33.85
N ARG A 50 -1.69 -18.07 -34.56
CA ARG A 50 -3.00 -18.70 -34.41
C ARG A 50 -3.29 -18.68 -32.92
N THR A 51 -4.33 -17.96 -32.48
CA THR A 51 -4.80 -17.82 -31.08
C THR A 51 -4.28 -18.96 -30.21
N SER A 52 -3.03 -18.82 -29.75
CA SER A 52 -2.38 -19.92 -29.05
C SER A 52 -2.99 -19.85 -27.67
N GLU A 53 -3.59 -20.96 -27.26
CA GLU A 53 -4.18 -21.15 -25.94
C GLU A 53 -3.43 -20.32 -24.91
N VAL A 54 -4.15 -19.45 -24.19
CA VAL A 54 -3.57 -18.66 -23.11
C VAL A 54 -2.77 -19.62 -22.22
N ILE A 55 -1.44 -19.53 -22.28
CA ILE A 55 -0.55 -20.40 -21.51
C ILE A 55 -0.64 -19.91 -20.07
N VAL A 56 -1.66 -20.38 -19.35
CA VAL A 56 -1.79 -20.15 -17.92
C VAL A 56 -0.60 -20.85 -17.27
N PRO A 57 0.25 -20.13 -16.52
CA PRO A 57 1.39 -20.75 -15.85
C PRO A 57 0.95 -21.91 -14.95
N ASP A 58 1.73 -23.00 -14.91
CA ASP A 58 1.32 -24.25 -14.23
C ASP A 58 1.03 -24.05 -12.74
N HIS A 59 1.70 -23.08 -12.11
CA HIS A 59 1.44 -22.67 -10.74
C HIS A 59 0.02 -22.10 -10.58
N ILE A 60 -0.48 -21.27 -11.52
CA ILE A 60 -1.88 -20.78 -11.54
C ILE A 60 -2.85 -21.93 -11.81
N ARG A 61 -2.55 -22.83 -12.77
CA ARG A 61 -3.41 -23.99 -13.07
C ARG A 61 -3.64 -24.88 -11.86
N SER A 62 -2.64 -24.96 -10.99
CA SER A 62 -2.71 -25.74 -9.76
C SER A 62 -3.44 -25.04 -8.60
N LEU A 63 -3.85 -23.77 -8.77
CA LEU A 63 -4.69 -23.06 -7.82
C LEU A 63 -6.17 -23.38 -8.08
N ASN A 64 -6.91 -23.81 -7.06
CA ASN A 64 -8.36 -23.96 -7.12
C ASN A 64 -9.07 -22.60 -6.96
N LEU A 65 -8.76 -21.65 -7.85
CA LEU A 65 -9.34 -20.30 -7.89
C LEU A 65 -10.87 -20.36 -8.03
N THR A 66 -11.36 -21.20 -8.93
CA THR A 66 -12.78 -21.35 -9.23
C THR A 66 -13.55 -21.86 -8.01
N GLY A 67 -13.06 -22.91 -7.36
CA GLY A 67 -13.70 -23.45 -6.15
C GLY A 67 -13.68 -22.46 -4.98
N TRP A 68 -12.59 -21.70 -4.83
CA TRP A 68 -12.54 -20.62 -3.86
C TRP A 68 -13.60 -19.54 -4.13
N LEU A 69 -13.67 -19.04 -5.37
CA LEU A 69 -14.62 -18.01 -5.77
C LEU A 69 -16.07 -18.46 -5.60
N GLN A 70 -16.40 -19.69 -5.99
CA GLN A 70 -17.74 -20.26 -5.82
C GLN A 70 -18.13 -20.37 -4.34
N SER A 71 -17.22 -20.89 -3.50
CA SER A 71 -17.44 -20.97 -2.04
C SER A 71 -17.66 -19.59 -1.43
N CYS A 72 -16.89 -18.61 -1.89
CA CYS A 72 -16.95 -17.23 -1.47
C CYS A 72 -18.26 -16.54 -1.87
N GLN A 73 -18.70 -16.71 -3.12
CA GLN A 73 -19.99 -16.21 -3.62
C GLN A 73 -21.16 -16.82 -2.84
N GLY A 74 -21.14 -18.13 -2.60
CA GLY A 74 -22.16 -18.80 -1.80
C GLY A 74 -22.21 -18.27 -0.36
N PHE A 75 -21.06 -17.98 0.24
CA PHE A 75 -21.00 -17.35 1.56
C PHE A 75 -21.53 -15.91 1.57
N GLN A 76 -21.13 -15.09 0.58
CA GLN A 76 -21.61 -13.72 0.44
C GLN A 76 -23.12 -13.65 0.30
N LEU A 77 -23.70 -14.52 -0.54
CA LEU A 77 -25.15 -14.61 -0.76
C LEU A 77 -25.89 -14.99 0.53
N GLU A 78 -25.43 -16.05 1.20
CA GLU A 78 -26.00 -16.49 2.48
C GLU A 78 -25.99 -15.37 3.52
N LEU A 79 -24.84 -14.70 3.68
CA LEU A 79 -24.70 -13.63 4.67
C LEU A 79 -25.55 -12.42 4.30
N HIS A 80 -25.66 -12.08 3.01
CA HIS A 80 -26.50 -11.00 2.53
C HIS A 80 -27.98 -11.23 2.84
N ILE A 81 -28.50 -12.42 2.57
CA ILE A 81 -29.88 -12.80 2.88
C ILE A 81 -30.13 -12.68 4.39
N LYS A 82 -29.25 -13.27 5.21
CA LYS A 82 -29.40 -13.27 6.67
C LYS A 82 -29.33 -11.86 7.26
N LEU A 83 -28.37 -11.05 6.81
CA LEU A 83 -28.20 -9.68 7.25
C LEU A 83 -29.42 -8.83 6.91
N THR A 84 -29.99 -9.01 5.72
CA THR A 84 -31.22 -8.32 5.30
C THR A 84 -32.39 -8.72 6.21
N GLY A 85 -32.57 -10.01 6.48
CA GLY A 85 -33.58 -10.49 7.42
C GLY A 85 -33.43 -9.93 8.84
N TYR A 86 -32.19 -9.88 9.37
CA TYR A 86 -31.94 -9.30 10.69
C TYR A 86 -32.18 -7.78 10.74
N LEU A 87 -31.85 -7.05 9.68
CA LEU A 87 -32.09 -5.61 9.61
C LEU A 87 -33.60 -5.29 9.51
N LEU A 88 -34.38 -6.09 8.79
CA LEU A 88 -35.84 -5.97 8.75
C LEU A 88 -36.44 -6.18 10.14
N ARG A 89 -36.05 -7.26 10.84
CA ARG A 89 -36.49 -7.50 12.22
C ARG A 89 -36.09 -6.41 13.20
N ALA A 90 -34.89 -5.86 13.05
CA ALA A 90 -34.42 -4.79 13.91
C ALA A 90 -35.25 -3.51 13.72
N ARG A 91 -35.83 -3.29 12.52
CA ARG A 91 -36.80 -2.22 12.27
C ARG A 91 -38.16 -2.54 12.87
N GLU A 92 -38.68 -3.75 12.66
CA GLU A 92 -39.98 -4.19 13.20
C GLU A 92 -40.00 -4.23 14.74
N LYS A 93 -38.88 -4.60 15.38
CA LYS A 93 -38.75 -4.58 16.85
C LYS A 93 -38.65 -3.20 17.47
N GLN A 94 -38.44 -2.13 16.67
CA GLN A 94 -38.70 -0.77 17.17
C GLN A 94 -40.19 -0.49 17.34
N GLU A 95 -41.07 -1.29 16.73
CA GLU A 95 -42.53 -1.11 16.76
C GLU A 95 -43.27 -2.16 17.64
N SER A 96 -42.66 -3.30 17.97
CA SER A 96 -43.30 -4.27 18.89
C SER A 96 -42.30 -5.20 19.62
N ALA A 97 -42.58 -5.46 20.90
CA ALA A 97 -41.78 -6.32 21.77
C ALA A 97 -42.30 -7.77 21.72
N VAL A 98 -41.72 -8.61 20.84
CA VAL A 98 -41.96 -10.06 20.85
C VAL A 98 -40.66 -10.85 21.00
N THR A 99 -40.74 -11.89 21.84
CA THR A 99 -39.69 -12.81 22.28
C THR A 99 -39.06 -13.60 21.12
N PRO A 100 -37.74 -13.92 21.16
CA PRO A 100 -37.06 -14.53 20.03
C PRO A 100 -37.17 -16.06 20.06
N HIS A 101 -37.90 -16.64 19.10
CA HIS A 101 -37.70 -18.03 18.70
C HIS A 101 -36.61 -18.07 17.60
N CYS A 102 -35.65 -19.00 17.71
CA CYS A 102 -34.64 -19.20 16.65
C CYS A 102 -35.32 -19.83 15.43
N GLU A 103 -35.48 -19.06 14.36
CA GLU A 103 -36.09 -19.59 13.14
C GLU A 103 -35.11 -20.46 12.33
N PRO A 104 -35.61 -21.47 11.60
CA PRO A 104 -34.77 -22.41 10.84
C PRO A 104 -33.81 -21.73 9.86
N TRP A 105 -34.22 -20.59 9.27
CA TRP A 105 -33.36 -19.84 8.34
C TRP A 105 -32.18 -19.14 9.03
N GLU A 106 -32.19 -18.97 10.36
CA GLU A 106 -31.07 -18.39 11.11
C GLU A 106 -29.87 -19.35 11.20
N ALA A 107 -30.10 -20.66 11.06
CA ALA A 107 -29.03 -21.66 11.09
C ALA A 107 -28.04 -21.48 9.92
N PRO A 108 -26.72 -21.45 10.17
CA PRO A 108 -25.72 -21.31 9.11
C PRO A 108 -25.59 -22.60 8.30
N SER A 109 -25.33 -22.47 7.00
CA SER A 109 -25.18 -23.62 6.10
C SER A 109 -23.96 -24.48 6.41
N ALA A 110 -22.95 -23.93 7.09
CA ALA A 110 -21.75 -24.64 7.51
C ALA A 110 -21.32 -24.24 8.94
N PRO A 111 -20.72 -25.16 9.73
CA PRO A 111 -20.29 -24.88 11.11
C PRO A 111 -19.33 -23.69 11.20
N GLN A 112 -18.39 -23.57 10.26
CA GLN A 112 -17.42 -22.49 10.17
C GLN A 112 -18.05 -21.10 9.97
N ARG A 113 -19.26 -21.01 9.40
CA ARG A 113 -19.98 -19.74 9.14
C ARG A 113 -20.78 -19.25 10.35
N ARG A 114 -20.89 -20.07 11.41
CA ARG A 114 -21.63 -19.74 12.66
C ARG A 114 -21.24 -18.39 13.25
N TYR A 115 -19.94 -18.09 13.26
CA TYR A 115 -19.43 -16.86 13.86
C TYR A 115 -19.88 -15.61 13.08
N ALA A 116 -19.74 -15.61 11.76
CA ALA A 116 -20.18 -14.50 10.91
C ALA A 116 -21.68 -14.25 10.98
N VAL A 117 -22.50 -15.31 11.00
CA VAL A 117 -23.95 -15.20 11.12
C VAL A 117 -24.36 -14.61 12.48
N ARG A 118 -23.76 -15.07 13.58
CA ARG A 118 -24.00 -14.49 14.91
C ARG A 118 -23.60 -13.01 14.96
N LEU A 119 -22.45 -12.67 14.38
CA LEU A 119 -21.99 -11.28 14.32
C LEU A 119 -22.96 -10.40 13.52
N ALA A 120 -23.48 -10.90 12.40
CA ALA A 120 -24.46 -10.19 11.58
C ALA A 120 -25.72 -9.87 12.39
N LYS A 121 -26.22 -10.84 13.17
CA LYS A 121 -27.37 -10.66 14.05
C LYS A 121 -27.13 -9.57 15.11
N ILE A 122 -25.97 -9.60 15.77
CA ILE A 122 -25.59 -8.61 16.81
C ILE A 122 -25.41 -7.21 16.22
N LEU A 123 -24.76 -7.09 15.06
CA LEU A 123 -24.55 -5.78 14.44
C LEU A 123 -25.85 -5.20 13.91
N ALA A 124 -26.72 -6.03 13.32
CA ALA A 124 -28.04 -5.61 12.88
C ALA A 124 -28.91 -5.12 14.05
N SER A 125 -28.90 -5.83 15.19
CA SER A 125 -29.66 -5.40 16.37
C SER A 125 -29.09 -4.13 17.00
N LYS A 126 -27.77 -4.00 17.12
CA LYS A 126 -27.11 -2.85 17.75
C LYS A 126 -27.25 -1.56 16.93
N HIS A 127 -27.25 -1.65 15.61
CA HIS A 127 -27.29 -0.48 14.73
C HIS A 127 -28.71 -0.07 14.29
N GLY A 128 -29.75 -0.73 14.82
CA GLY A 128 -31.12 -0.20 14.93
C GLY A 128 -31.67 0.47 13.66
N GLY A 129 -31.49 -0.15 12.50
CA GLY A 129 -32.03 0.32 11.22
C GLY A 129 -31.02 0.96 10.25
N ARG A 130 -29.79 1.29 10.69
CA ARG A 130 -28.69 1.67 9.77
C ARG A 130 -28.25 0.45 8.96
N LYS A 131 -28.12 0.63 7.63
CA LYS A 131 -27.71 -0.45 6.73
C LYS A 131 -26.29 -0.91 7.06
N VAL A 132 -26.16 -2.09 7.63
CA VAL A 132 -24.88 -2.82 7.71
C VAL A 132 -24.66 -3.49 6.36
N ASP A 133 -23.47 -3.32 5.77
CA ASP A 133 -23.10 -3.94 4.51
C ASP A 133 -22.06 -5.05 4.68
N LEU A 134 -21.85 -5.85 3.63
CA LEU A 134 -20.88 -6.94 3.64
C LEU A 134 -19.45 -6.44 3.94
N ALA A 135 -19.08 -5.26 3.43
CA ALA A 135 -17.75 -4.69 3.68
C ALA A 135 -17.53 -4.35 5.17
N SER A 136 -18.54 -3.78 5.84
CA SER A 136 -18.51 -3.53 7.29
C SER A 136 -18.44 -4.84 8.08
N MET A 137 -19.16 -5.87 7.64
CA MET A 137 -19.05 -7.22 8.21
C MET A 137 -17.63 -7.78 8.07
N GLY A 138 -16.98 -7.62 6.92
CA GLY A 138 -15.59 -8.03 6.70
C GLY A 138 -14.59 -7.27 7.59
N ARG A 139 -14.79 -5.97 7.81
CA ARG A 139 -13.97 -5.18 8.76
C ARG A 139 -14.19 -5.64 10.21
N ALA A 140 -15.44 -5.89 10.59
CA ALA A 140 -15.80 -6.35 11.93
C ALA A 140 -15.20 -7.74 12.22
N LEU A 141 -15.34 -8.70 11.30
CA LEU A 141 -14.73 -10.03 11.42
C LEU A 141 -13.22 -9.95 11.62
N TYR A 142 -12.52 -9.18 10.77
CA TYR A 142 -11.08 -8.98 10.91
C TYR A 142 -10.71 -8.37 12.27
N SER A 143 -11.41 -7.33 12.70
CA SER A 143 -11.15 -6.68 13.99
C SER A 143 -11.37 -7.62 15.19
N LEU A 144 -12.37 -8.49 15.12
CA LEU A 144 -12.67 -9.48 16.14
C LEU A 144 -11.65 -10.62 16.15
N SER A 145 -11.18 -11.07 14.98
CA SER A 145 -10.07 -12.02 14.88
C SER A 145 -8.83 -11.49 15.58
N LEU A 146 -8.45 -10.23 15.32
CA LEU A 146 -7.31 -9.59 16.00
C LEU A 146 -7.55 -9.43 17.50
N ARG A 147 -8.77 -9.06 17.92
CA ARG A 147 -9.10 -8.95 19.35
C ARG A 147 -8.97 -10.31 20.05
N LYS A 148 -9.39 -11.39 19.40
CA LYS A 148 -9.28 -12.75 19.94
C LYS A 148 -7.83 -13.18 20.10
N LEU A 149 -6.95 -12.83 19.15
CA LEU A 149 -5.50 -13.05 19.30
C LEU A 149 -4.94 -12.34 20.53
N ARG A 150 -5.31 -11.08 20.75
CA ARG A 150 -4.86 -10.29 21.91
C ARG A 150 -5.30 -10.87 23.25
N GLN A 151 -6.53 -11.39 23.32
CA GLN A 151 -7.12 -11.86 24.57
C GLN A 151 -6.60 -13.23 25.03
N GLU A 152 -6.15 -14.07 24.10
CA GLU A 152 -5.70 -15.44 24.38
C GLU A 152 -4.16 -15.55 24.37
N SER A 153 -3.45 -14.50 24.84
CA SER A 153 -1.99 -14.32 24.76
C SER A 153 -1.14 -15.35 25.54
N THR A 154 -1.73 -16.44 26.04
CA THR A 154 -1.03 -17.52 26.71
C THR A 154 -0.39 -18.47 25.69
N GLY A 155 0.65 -18.03 24.98
CA GLY A 155 1.63 -18.88 24.24
C GLY A 155 1.12 -19.93 23.25
N SER A 156 -0.19 -20.07 23.05
CA SER A 156 -0.80 -21.17 22.32
C SER A 156 -1.07 -20.73 20.89
N THR A 157 -0.30 -21.29 19.96
CA THR A 157 -0.51 -21.11 18.52
C THR A 157 -1.88 -21.63 18.06
N GLY A 158 -2.60 -22.40 18.88
CA GLY A 158 -3.96 -22.90 18.61
C GLY A 158 -5.03 -21.81 18.52
N VAL A 159 -4.77 -20.59 18.99
CA VAL A 159 -5.66 -19.43 18.75
C VAL A 159 -5.67 -19.06 17.27
N VAL A 160 -4.50 -19.15 16.61
CA VAL A 160 -4.35 -18.80 15.19
C VAL A 160 -5.22 -19.70 14.31
N ASN A 161 -5.16 -21.02 14.51
CA ASN A 161 -6.00 -21.97 13.79
C ASN A 161 -7.51 -21.62 13.91
N ARG A 162 -7.95 -21.23 15.11
CA ARG A 162 -9.36 -20.87 15.37
C ARG A 162 -9.80 -19.57 14.71
N ILE A 163 -8.88 -18.66 14.40
CA ILE A 163 -9.21 -17.40 13.71
C ILE A 163 -9.05 -17.47 12.18
N MET A 164 -8.45 -18.53 11.64
CA MET A 164 -8.25 -18.68 10.19
C MET A 164 -9.57 -18.64 9.43
N ALA A 165 -10.58 -19.41 9.84
CA ALA A 165 -11.88 -19.41 9.18
C ALA A 165 -12.55 -18.01 9.19
N PRO A 166 -12.62 -17.29 10.33
CA PRO A 166 -13.06 -15.89 10.36
C PRO A 166 -12.24 -14.93 9.49
N LEU A 167 -10.91 -15.08 9.40
CA LEU A 167 -10.06 -14.25 8.54
C LEU A 167 -10.35 -14.49 7.06
N LEU A 168 -10.45 -15.75 6.65
CA LEU A 168 -10.81 -16.13 5.29
C LEU A 168 -12.20 -15.62 4.90
N GLN A 169 -13.17 -15.70 5.82
CA GLN A 169 -14.50 -15.12 5.63
C GLN A 169 -14.43 -13.58 5.53
N ALA A 170 -13.64 -12.91 6.36
CA ALA A 170 -13.43 -11.47 6.26
C ALA A 170 -12.84 -11.08 4.89
N GLY A 171 -11.88 -11.87 4.39
CA GLY A 171 -11.33 -11.74 3.07
C GLY A 171 -12.37 -11.89 1.96
N CYS A 172 -13.24 -12.90 2.08
CA CYS A 172 -14.38 -13.08 1.20
C CYS A 172 -15.35 -11.90 1.18
N LEU A 173 -15.43 -11.12 2.25
CA LEU A 173 -16.25 -9.91 2.31
C LEU A 173 -15.50 -8.65 1.83
N GLY A 174 -14.35 -8.82 1.17
CA GLY A 174 -13.56 -7.75 0.55
C GLY A 174 -12.52 -7.11 1.49
N ASN A 175 -12.10 -7.81 2.55
CA ASN A 175 -11.06 -7.32 3.45
C ASN A 175 -9.67 -7.83 3.04
N ASN A 176 -8.95 -7.04 2.24
CA ASN A 176 -7.61 -7.37 1.74
C ASN A 176 -6.59 -7.58 2.87
N ARG A 177 -6.71 -6.84 3.99
CA ARG A 177 -5.82 -7.01 5.16
C ARG A 177 -5.98 -8.40 5.78
N ALA A 178 -7.19 -8.94 5.79
CA ALA A 178 -7.47 -10.27 6.29
C ALA A 178 -6.89 -11.36 5.38
N LEU A 179 -7.00 -11.17 4.05
CA LEU A 179 -6.40 -12.08 3.06
C LEU A 179 -4.87 -12.08 3.14
N HIS A 180 -4.23 -10.91 3.25
CA HIS A 180 -2.78 -10.84 3.42
C HIS A 180 -2.32 -11.45 4.73
N LEU A 181 -2.98 -11.16 5.85
CA LEU A 181 -2.65 -11.81 7.11
C LEU A 181 -2.80 -13.33 7.01
N SER A 182 -3.87 -13.81 6.36
CA SER A 182 -4.04 -15.24 6.13
C SER A 182 -2.90 -15.81 5.28
N SER A 183 -2.49 -15.11 4.23
CA SER A 183 -1.34 -15.48 3.40
C SER A 183 -0.05 -15.61 4.22
N VAL A 184 0.23 -14.61 5.06
CA VAL A 184 1.39 -14.56 5.97
C VAL A 184 1.38 -15.74 6.94
N LEU A 185 0.22 -16.07 7.52
CA LEU A 185 0.08 -17.19 8.46
C LEU A 185 0.27 -18.55 7.76
N TYR A 186 -0.25 -18.73 6.54
CA TYR A 186 0.01 -19.93 5.75
C TYR A 186 1.47 -20.05 5.31
N SER A 187 2.12 -18.93 4.97
CA SER A 187 3.53 -18.87 4.53
C SER A 187 4.49 -19.23 5.66
N SER A 188 4.31 -18.58 6.81
CA SER A 188 5.14 -18.78 8.01
C SER A 188 4.87 -20.10 8.72
N GLY A 189 3.69 -20.70 8.52
CA GLY A 189 3.22 -21.87 9.25
C GLY A 189 2.88 -21.57 10.72
N LEU A 190 2.75 -20.29 11.10
CA LEU A 190 2.44 -19.91 12.47
C LEU A 190 1.01 -20.33 12.85
N GLY A 191 0.90 -21.34 13.72
CA GLY A 191 -0.39 -21.81 14.25
C GLY A 191 -1.37 -22.34 13.20
N VAL A 192 -0.85 -22.73 12.03
CA VAL A 192 -1.55 -23.43 10.97
C VAL A 192 -0.78 -24.73 10.70
N GLU A 193 -1.49 -25.84 10.44
CA GLU A 193 -0.83 -27.11 10.15
C GLU A 193 0.09 -26.98 8.92
N ARG A 194 1.36 -27.35 9.07
CA ARG A 194 2.39 -27.35 7.98
C ARG A 194 2.01 -28.15 6.75
N ARG A 195 1.00 -29.03 6.84
CA ARG A 195 0.42 -29.76 5.70
C ARG A 195 -0.37 -28.85 4.74
N SER A 196 -0.58 -27.58 5.11
CA SER A 196 -1.27 -26.61 4.28
C SER A 196 -0.42 -26.25 3.04
N PRO A 197 -0.97 -26.35 1.81
CA PRO A 197 -0.22 -26.07 0.60
C PRO A 197 0.26 -24.61 0.54
N ILE A 198 1.56 -24.39 0.29
CA ILE A 198 2.13 -23.05 0.05
C ILE A 198 1.42 -22.29 -1.09
N LYS A 199 0.78 -23.04 -1.99
CA LYS A 199 -0.13 -22.57 -3.02
C LYS A 199 -1.26 -21.68 -2.48
N TRP A 200 -1.78 -21.96 -1.28
CA TRP A 200 -2.78 -21.12 -0.63
C TRP A 200 -2.21 -19.78 -0.19
N ALA A 201 -0.99 -19.74 0.35
CA ALA A 201 -0.35 -18.48 0.70
C ALA A 201 -0.20 -17.58 -0.54
N TRP A 202 0.21 -18.16 -1.66
CA TRP A 202 0.33 -17.43 -2.92
C TRP A 202 -1.03 -16.97 -3.48
N LEU A 203 -2.03 -17.85 -3.54
CA LEU A 203 -3.40 -17.51 -3.93
C LEU A 203 -3.96 -16.35 -3.10
N LEU A 204 -3.81 -16.41 -1.77
CA LEU A 204 -4.28 -15.36 -0.88
C LEU A 204 -3.51 -14.06 -1.08
N SER A 205 -2.22 -14.11 -1.44
CA SER A 205 -1.43 -12.92 -1.81
C SER A 205 -2.03 -12.25 -3.05
N LEU A 206 -2.30 -13.02 -4.11
CA LEU A 206 -2.92 -12.53 -5.34
C LEU A 206 -4.30 -11.91 -5.08
N LEU A 207 -5.15 -12.58 -4.29
CA LEU A 207 -6.47 -12.07 -3.93
C LEU A 207 -6.38 -10.81 -3.07
N SER A 208 -5.41 -10.74 -2.16
CA SER A 208 -5.21 -9.56 -1.31
C SER A 208 -4.68 -8.36 -2.08
N ALA A 209 -3.93 -8.56 -3.17
CA ALA A 209 -3.37 -7.51 -4.00
C ALA A 209 -4.40 -6.76 -4.86
N GLN A 210 -5.63 -7.28 -4.95
CA GLN A 210 -6.73 -6.57 -5.63
C GLN A 210 -6.92 -5.16 -5.05
N LYS A 211 -7.31 -4.19 -5.90
CA LYS A 211 -7.44 -2.77 -5.52
C LYS A 211 -6.13 -2.16 -5.00
N ASP A 212 -5.03 -2.61 -5.59
CA ASP A 212 -3.67 -2.16 -5.33
C ASP A 212 -3.27 -2.14 -3.85
N TRP A 213 -3.68 -3.16 -3.10
CA TRP A 213 -3.37 -3.22 -1.67
C TRP A 213 -1.88 -3.48 -1.43
N ARG A 214 -1.20 -2.44 -0.94
CA ARG A 214 0.25 -2.28 -1.06
C ARG A 214 1.11 -3.37 -0.41
N LEU A 215 0.79 -3.84 0.79
CA LEU A 215 1.64 -4.88 1.42
C LEU A 215 1.58 -6.21 0.66
N ALA A 216 0.45 -6.53 0.01
CA ALA A 216 0.37 -7.71 -0.83
C ALA A 216 1.12 -7.53 -2.15
N LEU A 217 1.06 -6.34 -2.74
CA LEU A 217 1.90 -6.01 -3.90
C LEU A 217 3.39 -6.09 -3.55
N LEU A 218 3.81 -5.57 -2.38
CA LEU A 218 5.19 -5.67 -1.89
C LEU A 218 5.61 -7.13 -1.75
N ARG A 219 4.74 -7.97 -1.17
CA ARG A 219 4.93 -9.42 -1.06
C ARG A 219 5.05 -10.11 -2.40
N LEU A 220 4.15 -9.85 -3.35
CA LEU A 220 4.21 -10.44 -4.69
C LEU A 220 5.48 -10.00 -5.43
N GLY A 221 5.85 -8.73 -5.34
CA GLY A 221 7.12 -8.22 -5.85
C GLY A 221 8.31 -8.94 -5.23
N HIS A 222 8.26 -9.23 -3.92
CA HIS A 222 9.32 -9.95 -3.22
C HIS A 222 9.45 -11.40 -3.71
N LEU A 223 8.32 -12.11 -3.85
CA LEU A 223 8.26 -13.48 -4.33
C LEU A 223 8.82 -13.60 -5.76
N HIS A 224 8.41 -12.71 -6.68
CA HIS A 224 8.91 -12.71 -8.06
C HIS A 224 10.37 -12.23 -8.17
N ARG A 225 10.86 -11.41 -7.22
CA ARG A 225 12.27 -11.01 -7.21
C ARG A 225 13.19 -12.13 -6.74
N LEU A 226 12.77 -12.94 -5.77
CA LEU A 226 13.59 -14.03 -5.22
C LEU A 226 13.39 -15.37 -5.94
N GLY A 227 12.22 -15.60 -6.53
CA GLY A 227 11.88 -16.87 -7.14
C GLY A 227 11.62 -17.99 -6.11
N GLU A 228 10.89 -17.68 -5.03
CA GLU A 228 10.62 -18.63 -3.95
C GLU A 228 9.33 -19.44 -4.18
N HIS A 229 9.19 -20.56 -3.46
CA HIS A 229 7.97 -21.38 -3.41
C HIS A 229 7.49 -21.94 -4.76
N GLY A 230 8.41 -22.15 -5.71
CA GLY A 230 8.11 -22.64 -7.05
C GLY A 230 7.61 -21.56 -8.02
N ILE A 231 7.70 -20.29 -7.63
CA ILE A 231 7.46 -19.13 -8.49
C ILE A 231 8.80 -18.79 -9.16
N PRO A 232 8.87 -18.64 -10.48
CA PRO A 232 10.12 -18.25 -11.14
C PRO A 232 10.50 -16.81 -10.79
N SER A 233 11.80 -16.55 -10.72
CA SER A 233 12.32 -15.18 -10.61
C SER A 233 12.01 -14.43 -11.90
N ASP A 234 11.26 -13.33 -11.79
CA ASP A 234 10.87 -12.46 -12.89
C ASP A 234 11.04 -10.99 -12.45
N PRO A 235 12.17 -10.35 -12.81
CA PRO A 235 12.43 -8.95 -12.47
C PRO A 235 11.42 -7.98 -13.08
N ASP A 236 10.82 -8.31 -14.22
CA ASP A 236 9.87 -7.43 -14.90
C ASP A 236 8.51 -7.45 -14.22
N LEU A 237 8.07 -8.62 -13.79
CA LEU A 237 6.87 -8.75 -12.96
C LEU A 237 7.09 -8.19 -11.55
N ALA A 238 8.26 -8.42 -10.96
CA ALA A 238 8.62 -7.79 -9.68
C ALA A 238 8.63 -6.25 -9.80
N TYR A 239 9.16 -5.72 -10.90
CA TYR A 239 9.15 -4.30 -11.21
C TYR A 239 7.71 -3.77 -11.24
N ALA A 240 6.81 -4.43 -11.95
CA ALA A 240 5.41 -4.01 -12.06
C ALA A 240 4.73 -3.89 -10.68
N TYR A 241 4.93 -4.86 -9.80
CA TYR A 241 4.36 -4.79 -8.45
C TYR A 241 4.93 -3.63 -7.64
N TYR A 242 6.26 -3.45 -7.65
CA TYR A 242 6.90 -2.38 -6.88
C TYR A 242 6.66 -0.99 -7.47
N SER A 243 6.64 -0.84 -8.79
CA SER A 243 6.46 0.45 -9.46
C SER A 243 5.06 1.03 -9.20
N ASN A 244 4.02 0.19 -9.15
CA ASN A 244 2.67 0.59 -8.74
C ASN A 244 2.68 1.22 -7.33
N ILE A 245 3.31 0.54 -6.38
CA ILE A 245 3.41 1.03 -4.99
C ILE A 245 4.27 2.30 -4.93
N ALA A 246 5.35 2.37 -5.70
CA ALA A 246 6.23 3.53 -5.75
C ALA A 246 5.49 4.76 -6.30
N LYS A 247 4.72 4.62 -7.39
CA LYS A 247 3.85 5.69 -7.93
C LYS A 247 2.80 6.14 -6.90
N GLN A 248 2.17 5.19 -6.20
CA GLN A 248 1.26 5.52 -5.10
C GLN A 248 2.00 6.23 -3.94
N THR A 249 3.23 5.85 -3.64
CA THR A 249 4.05 6.48 -2.59
C THR A 249 4.39 7.91 -2.95
N SER A 250 4.76 8.16 -4.22
CA SER A 250 4.90 9.51 -4.74
C SER A 250 3.60 10.31 -4.56
N SER A 251 2.47 9.79 -5.02
CA SER A 251 1.16 10.45 -4.89
C SER A 251 0.80 10.77 -3.43
N ASP A 252 1.07 9.84 -2.51
CA ASP A 252 0.86 10.05 -1.07
C ASP A 252 1.75 11.15 -0.48
N GLN A 253 3.02 11.25 -0.92
CA GLN A 253 3.88 12.35 -0.49
C GLN A 253 3.37 13.70 -0.98
N HIS A 254 2.71 13.71 -2.15
CA HIS A 254 2.05 14.89 -2.70
C HIS A 254 0.71 15.20 -2.01
N ASN A 255 0.05 14.21 -1.42
CA ASN A 255 -1.23 14.36 -0.72
C ASN A 255 -1.23 13.58 0.61
N PRO A 256 -0.51 14.08 1.63
CA PRO A 256 -0.34 13.38 2.89
C PRO A 256 -1.67 13.24 3.64
N SER A 257 -1.94 12.04 4.17
CA SER A 257 -3.11 11.76 4.98
C SER A 257 -2.72 11.40 6.42
N PRO A 258 -3.58 11.69 7.43
CA PRO A 258 -3.32 11.28 8.81
C PRO A 258 -3.29 9.77 9.04
N GLN A 259 -3.67 8.97 8.03
CA GLN A 259 -3.68 7.50 8.10
C GLN A 259 -2.36 6.87 7.62
N GLN A 260 -1.41 7.70 7.21
CA GLN A 260 -0.06 7.31 6.83
C GLN A 260 0.92 7.71 7.93
N MET A 261 1.95 6.91 8.13
CA MET A 261 3.08 7.28 8.97
C MET A 261 4.38 6.94 8.26
N PHE A 262 5.41 7.71 8.54
CA PHE A 262 6.73 7.48 7.99
C PHE A 262 7.24 6.08 8.31
N VAL A 263 7.98 5.52 7.37
CA VAL A 263 8.56 4.19 7.54
C VAL A 263 9.85 4.35 8.33
N GLU A 264 9.82 3.91 9.58
CA GLU A 264 10.98 3.93 10.47
C GLU A 264 11.54 2.51 10.64
N SER A 265 12.80 2.33 10.27
CA SER A 265 13.55 1.08 10.49
C SER A 265 14.09 1.05 11.92
N ILE A 266 13.21 0.83 12.89
CA ILE A 266 13.56 0.75 14.32
C ILE A 266 13.92 -0.69 14.68
N TYR A 267 15.12 -0.87 15.25
CA TYR A 267 15.62 -2.17 15.65
C TYR A 267 15.42 -2.43 17.15
N LEU A 268 14.69 -3.51 17.49
CA LEU A 268 14.29 -3.86 18.86
C LEU A 268 15.47 -4.22 19.77
N ASN A 269 16.60 -4.61 19.20
CA ASN A 269 17.83 -4.85 19.96
C ASN A 269 18.60 -3.56 20.29
N ASN A 270 18.24 -2.42 19.70
CA ASN A 270 18.89 -1.14 19.93
C ASN A 270 18.13 -0.35 21.01
N LYS A 271 18.60 -0.47 22.26
CA LYS A 271 17.98 0.18 23.43
C LYS A 271 17.98 1.71 23.34
N GLU A 272 19.00 2.31 22.73
CA GLU A 272 19.10 3.77 22.59
C GLU A 272 18.03 4.30 21.63
N VAL A 273 17.86 3.68 20.47
CA VAL A 273 16.83 4.06 19.49
C VAL A 273 15.42 3.83 20.04
N LEU A 274 15.23 2.78 20.84
CA LEU A 274 13.97 2.55 21.54
C LEU A 274 13.69 3.63 22.61
N ALA A 275 14.71 4.09 23.33
CA ALA A 275 14.57 5.17 24.32
C ALA A 275 14.27 6.54 23.67
N LEU A 276 14.66 6.72 22.41
CA LEU A 276 14.30 7.91 21.62
C LEU A 276 12.86 7.86 21.08
N GLN A 277 12.16 6.72 21.19
CA GLN A 277 10.74 6.67 20.83
C GLN A 277 9.94 7.51 21.82
N THR A 278 9.19 8.45 21.28
CA THR A 278 8.45 9.43 22.05
C THR A 278 6.96 9.30 21.72
N ASN A 279 6.16 10.21 22.24
CA ASN A 279 4.78 10.43 21.84
C ASN A 279 4.42 11.88 22.20
N GLU A 280 3.18 12.28 21.97
CA GLU A 280 2.72 13.65 22.21
C GLU A 280 2.80 14.06 23.69
N ASN A 281 2.83 13.09 24.61
CA ASN A 281 2.85 13.29 26.06
C ASN A 281 4.24 13.09 26.67
N HIS A 282 5.24 12.75 25.86
CA HIS A 282 6.56 12.40 26.36
C HIS A 282 7.44 13.65 26.51
N ASP A 283 8.28 13.66 27.55
CA ASP A 283 9.04 14.85 27.96
C ASP A 283 9.95 15.39 26.85
N ILE A 284 10.55 14.51 26.04
CA ILE A 284 11.38 14.90 24.88
C ILE A 284 10.56 15.72 23.88
N PHE A 285 9.33 15.31 23.58
CA PHE A 285 8.48 16.05 22.64
C PHE A 285 8.04 17.40 23.22
N HIS A 286 7.70 17.44 24.50
CA HIS A 286 7.39 18.70 25.19
C HIS A 286 8.60 19.64 25.26
N TRP A 287 9.79 19.10 25.51
CA TRP A 287 11.04 19.85 25.49
C TRP A 287 11.34 20.41 24.09
N LEU A 288 11.20 19.61 23.02
CA LEU A 288 11.33 20.09 21.64
C LEU A 288 10.33 21.21 21.33
N LYS A 289 9.07 21.08 21.77
CA LYS A 289 8.06 22.15 21.61
C LYS A 289 8.43 23.42 22.37
N LEU A 290 9.04 23.31 23.57
CA LEU A 290 9.53 24.45 24.32
C LEU A 290 10.70 25.14 23.59
N GLN A 291 11.67 24.37 23.09
CA GLN A 291 12.79 24.91 22.32
C GLN A 291 12.33 25.58 21.02
N ALA A 292 11.36 24.98 20.33
CA ALA A 292 10.74 25.59 19.16
C ALA A 292 10.05 26.93 19.51
N ARG A 293 9.34 26.99 20.64
CA ARG A 293 8.75 28.26 21.13
C ARG A 293 9.80 29.33 21.42
N ASN A 294 10.97 28.93 21.91
CA ASN A 294 12.10 29.81 22.16
C ASN A 294 12.86 30.24 20.89
N GLY A 295 12.44 29.75 19.71
CA GLY A 295 13.01 30.13 18.42
C GLY A 295 14.21 29.28 17.97
N ALA A 296 14.42 28.10 18.55
CA ALA A 296 15.44 27.18 18.07
C ALA A 296 15.03 26.55 16.73
N ALA A 297 15.80 26.81 15.67
CA ALA A 297 15.51 26.35 14.31
C ALA A 297 15.44 24.83 14.21
N ASP A 298 16.41 24.13 14.81
CA ASP A 298 16.46 22.67 14.79
C ASP A 298 15.24 22.04 15.48
N ALA A 299 14.73 22.68 16.54
CA ALA A 299 13.56 22.23 17.26
C ALA A 299 12.26 22.49 16.48
N GLU A 300 12.11 23.67 15.86
CA GLU A 300 11.00 23.97 14.94
C GLU A 300 10.95 22.94 13.81
N GLN A 301 12.10 22.66 13.20
CA GLN A 301 12.24 21.67 12.13
C GLN A 301 11.93 20.24 12.63
N ALA A 302 12.44 19.84 13.79
CA ALA A 302 12.21 18.52 14.35
C ALA A 302 10.72 18.31 14.63
N VAL A 303 10.07 19.25 15.33
CA VAL A 303 8.63 19.19 15.62
C VAL A 303 7.81 19.20 14.33
N ALA A 304 8.18 20.03 13.35
CA ALA A 304 7.52 20.05 12.05
C ALA A 304 7.60 18.69 11.33
N ARG A 305 8.78 18.06 11.28
CA ARG A 305 8.94 16.73 10.67
C ARG A 305 8.16 15.65 11.40
N MET A 306 8.22 15.65 12.74
CA MET A 306 7.48 14.68 13.55
C MET A 306 5.98 14.76 13.32
N LEU A 307 5.42 15.98 13.31
CA LEU A 307 4.00 16.21 13.07
C LEU A 307 3.60 16.01 11.60
N PHE A 308 4.47 16.32 10.64
CA PHE A 308 4.13 16.15 9.23
C PHE A 308 4.10 14.68 8.82
N TRP A 309 5.13 13.93 9.24
CA TRP A 309 5.40 12.57 8.80
C TRP A 309 4.93 11.50 9.80
N GLY A 310 4.52 11.90 11.01
CA GLY A 310 4.16 10.97 12.09
C GLY A 310 5.37 10.17 12.60
N GLN A 311 6.52 10.83 12.78
CA GLN A 311 7.77 10.17 13.20
C GLN A 311 7.85 9.98 14.71
N GLN A 312 8.64 9.01 15.14
CA GLN A 312 8.95 8.72 16.54
C GLN A 312 7.73 8.54 17.46
N GLY A 313 6.57 8.19 16.90
CA GLY A 313 5.35 7.88 17.66
C GLY A 313 4.39 9.05 17.84
N VAL A 314 4.71 10.20 17.26
CA VAL A 314 3.82 11.37 17.22
C VAL A 314 2.79 11.17 16.10
N SER A 315 1.53 11.46 16.37
CA SER A 315 0.45 11.41 15.38
C SER A 315 0.60 12.55 14.38
N PRO A 316 0.31 12.30 13.08
CA PRO A 316 0.37 13.37 12.08
C PRO A 316 -0.61 14.53 12.36
N ASP A 317 -0.09 15.75 12.37
CA ASP A 317 -0.84 17.01 12.35
C ASP A 317 -0.18 17.96 11.33
N ILE A 318 -0.61 17.79 10.08
CA ILE A 318 -0.06 18.51 8.92
C ILE A 318 -0.24 20.02 9.09
N GLN A 319 -1.36 20.48 9.65
CA GLN A 319 -1.62 21.92 9.80
C GLN A 319 -0.65 22.57 10.79
N THR A 320 -0.47 21.93 11.95
CA THR A 320 0.50 22.42 12.94
C THR A 320 1.93 22.29 12.42
N ALA A 321 2.25 21.22 11.69
CA ALA A 321 3.55 21.05 11.06
C ALA A 321 3.89 22.18 10.07
N VAL A 322 2.93 22.56 9.21
CA VAL A 322 3.11 23.67 8.25
C VAL A 322 3.41 24.99 8.97
N ARG A 323 2.73 25.28 10.08
CA ARG A 323 3.03 26.48 10.89
C ARG A 323 4.45 26.47 11.46
N HIS A 324 4.94 25.30 11.90
CA HIS A 324 6.31 25.15 12.35
C HIS A 324 7.31 25.35 11.19
N TYR A 325 7.03 24.80 10.00
CA TYR A 325 7.84 25.07 8.80
C TYR A 325 7.81 26.54 8.36
N GLU A 326 6.67 27.21 8.39
CA GLU A 326 6.55 28.66 8.10
C GLU A 326 7.39 29.48 9.08
N ARG A 327 7.32 29.17 10.37
CA ARG A 327 8.13 29.83 11.39
C ARG A 327 9.62 29.62 11.15
N GLY A 328 10.05 28.38 10.90
CA GLY A 328 11.44 28.06 10.59
C GLY A 328 11.95 28.75 9.31
N ALA A 329 11.14 28.75 8.25
CA ALA A 329 11.48 29.35 6.97
C ALA A 329 11.56 30.88 7.02
N VAL A 330 10.52 31.55 7.56
CA VAL A 330 10.39 33.01 7.53
C VAL A 330 11.23 33.68 8.63
N ARG A 331 11.27 33.11 9.84
CA ARG A 331 11.93 33.75 10.98
C ARG A 331 13.40 33.41 11.08
N LEU A 332 13.77 32.19 10.71
CA LEU A 332 15.10 31.64 10.98
C LEU A 332 15.89 31.39 9.68
N GLY A 333 15.25 31.51 8.51
CA GLY A 333 15.88 31.29 7.22
C GLY A 333 16.37 29.85 7.02
N ASP A 334 15.77 28.88 7.73
CA ASP A 334 16.21 27.47 7.69
C ASP A 334 15.98 26.85 6.30
N PRO A 335 17.05 26.44 5.58
CA PRO A 335 16.95 25.86 4.25
C PRO A 335 16.05 24.62 4.19
N VAL A 336 16.00 23.82 5.26
CA VAL A 336 15.18 22.60 5.25
C VAL A 336 13.70 22.93 5.39
N SER A 337 13.34 23.84 6.29
CA SER A 337 11.98 24.36 6.43
C SER A 337 11.50 25.06 5.16
N ILE A 338 12.38 25.82 4.49
CA ILE A 338 12.08 26.45 3.20
C ILE A 338 11.76 25.39 2.15
N ASN A 339 12.58 24.33 2.04
CA ASN A 339 12.33 23.27 1.06
C ASN A 339 11.01 22.51 1.35
N GLN A 340 10.78 22.15 2.62
CA GLN A 340 9.56 21.43 3.02
C GLN A 340 8.30 22.29 2.83
N LEU A 341 8.35 23.58 3.17
CA LEU A 341 7.25 24.52 2.93
C LEU A 341 7.00 24.73 1.43
N SER A 342 8.06 24.79 0.62
CA SER A 342 7.95 24.88 -0.83
C SER A 342 7.26 23.65 -1.40
N ARG A 343 7.60 22.45 -0.93
CA ARG A 343 6.91 21.21 -1.32
C ARG A 343 5.42 21.25 -0.97
N VAL A 344 5.06 21.66 0.24
CA VAL A 344 3.65 21.76 0.68
C VAL A 344 2.88 22.86 -0.08
N SER A 345 3.53 23.97 -0.40
CA SER A 345 2.90 25.09 -1.11
C SER A 345 2.69 24.77 -2.59
N CYS A 346 3.67 24.14 -3.25
CA CYS A 346 3.57 23.70 -4.64
C CYS A 346 2.45 22.66 -4.84
N GLN A 347 2.13 21.84 -3.83
CA GLN A 347 1.00 20.90 -3.87
C GLN A 347 -0.37 21.59 -4.00
N ARG A 348 -0.52 22.84 -3.53
CA ARG A 348 -1.80 23.58 -3.61
C ARG A 348 -2.00 24.28 -4.96
N SER A 349 -0.96 24.34 -5.79
CA SER A 349 -0.99 24.95 -7.12
C SER A 349 -0.88 23.86 -8.18
N THR A 350 -2.00 23.27 -8.55
CA THR A 350 -2.12 22.59 -9.84
C THR A 350 -2.00 23.64 -10.97
N PRO A 351 -1.39 23.31 -12.12
CA PRO A 351 -1.26 24.25 -13.22
C PRO A 351 -2.62 24.44 -13.90
N LEU A 352 -3.23 25.61 -13.73
CA LEU A 352 -4.35 26.04 -14.58
C LEU A 352 -3.79 26.44 -15.95
N ALA A 353 -4.25 25.73 -16.97
CA ALA A 353 -3.90 25.95 -18.36
C ALA A 353 -4.36 27.33 -18.85
N GLY A 354 -3.42 28.14 -19.33
CA GLY A 354 -3.72 29.39 -20.02
C GLY A 354 -2.47 30.20 -20.35
N THR A 355 -2.19 30.36 -21.66
CA THR A 355 -1.19 31.24 -22.32
C THR A 355 0.28 30.82 -22.33
N MET A 356 0.67 30.03 -23.34
CA MET A 356 2.03 29.53 -23.62
C MET A 356 3.16 30.57 -23.69
N SER A 357 2.91 31.86 -23.94
CA SER A 357 3.96 32.87 -24.06
C SER A 357 4.44 33.48 -22.73
N SER A 358 3.67 33.36 -21.63
CA SER A 358 4.16 33.72 -20.30
C SER A 358 4.99 32.59 -19.65
N PHE A 359 4.65 31.34 -19.98
CA PHE A 359 5.32 30.15 -19.43
C PHE A 359 6.80 30.05 -19.78
N GLU A 360 7.23 30.48 -20.98
CA GLU A 360 8.66 30.43 -21.35
C GLU A 360 9.56 31.29 -20.44
N LYS A 361 9.08 32.47 -20.02
CA LYS A 361 9.82 33.34 -19.09
C LYS A 361 9.87 32.74 -17.68
N ASP A 362 8.81 32.05 -17.26
CA ASP A 362 8.75 31.38 -15.97
C ASP A 362 9.64 30.13 -15.93
N TYR A 363 9.72 29.36 -17.01
CA TYR A 363 10.63 28.21 -17.11
C TYR A 363 12.11 28.63 -17.14
N GLN A 364 12.46 29.75 -17.78
CA GLN A 364 13.83 30.27 -17.72
C GLN A 364 14.27 30.57 -16.30
N ARG A 365 13.42 31.27 -15.53
CA ARG A 365 13.71 31.59 -14.14
C ARG A 365 13.71 30.33 -13.26
N ALA A 366 12.76 29.42 -13.44
CA ALA A 366 12.68 28.17 -12.69
C ALA A 366 13.91 27.28 -12.93
N VAL A 367 14.35 27.14 -14.19
CA VAL A 367 15.55 26.36 -14.53
C VAL A 367 16.80 26.97 -13.91
N GLN A 368 16.97 28.29 -13.93
CA GLN A 368 18.11 28.94 -13.26
C GLN A 368 18.14 28.64 -11.76
N LEU A 369 16.98 28.72 -11.09
CA LEU A 369 16.86 28.41 -9.66
C LEU A 369 17.12 26.93 -9.38
N TRP A 370 16.58 26.03 -10.21
CA TRP A 370 16.83 24.59 -10.07
C TRP A 370 18.27 24.22 -10.38
N GLU A 371 18.95 24.87 -11.32
CA GLU A 371 20.39 24.67 -11.56
C GLU A 371 21.22 25.12 -10.37
N GLN A 372 20.88 26.25 -9.75
CA GLN A 372 21.54 26.71 -8.53
C GLN A 372 21.30 25.74 -7.36
N ALA A 373 20.08 25.22 -7.22
CA ALA A 373 19.74 24.24 -6.19
C ALA A 373 20.37 22.85 -6.47
N ASP A 374 20.47 22.42 -7.73
CA ASP A 374 21.14 21.18 -8.14
C ASP A 374 22.64 21.21 -7.81
N LYS A 375 23.29 22.38 -8.01
CA LYS A 375 24.68 22.62 -7.60
C LYS A 375 24.88 22.51 -6.08
N GLN A 376 23.85 22.83 -5.30
CA GLN A 376 23.83 22.67 -3.84
C GLN A 376 23.40 21.26 -3.40
N GLY A 377 23.18 20.33 -4.33
CA GLY A 377 22.84 18.95 -4.01
C GLY A 377 21.36 18.69 -3.78
N SER A 378 20.46 19.61 -4.16
CA SER A 378 19.01 19.36 -4.06
C SER A 378 18.59 18.22 -4.98
N SER A 379 17.93 17.21 -4.42
CA SER A 379 17.40 16.06 -5.16
C SER A 379 16.17 16.43 -5.98
N ASP A 380 15.27 17.24 -5.40
CA ASP A 380 14.06 17.75 -6.05
C ASP A 380 14.39 18.63 -7.26
N ALA A 381 15.45 19.46 -7.15
CA ALA A 381 15.90 20.29 -8.27
C ALA A 381 16.43 19.45 -9.45
N ALA A 382 17.23 18.42 -9.15
CA ALA A 382 17.68 17.47 -10.17
C ALA A 382 16.50 16.76 -10.83
N MET A 383 15.49 16.34 -10.06
CA MET A 383 14.27 15.74 -10.60
C MET A 383 13.57 16.67 -11.59
N ASN A 384 13.31 17.91 -11.18
CA ASN A 384 12.62 18.91 -12.01
C ASN A 384 13.40 19.20 -13.30
N LEU A 385 14.73 19.36 -13.23
CA LEU A 385 15.55 19.52 -14.43
C LEU A 385 15.45 18.31 -15.36
N GLY A 386 15.42 17.09 -14.81
CA GLY A 386 15.18 15.87 -15.59
C GLY A 386 13.85 15.88 -16.32
N VAL A 387 12.78 16.30 -15.64
CA VAL A 387 11.45 16.47 -16.25
C VAL A 387 11.48 17.49 -17.39
N MET A 388 12.13 18.64 -17.20
CA MET A 388 12.27 19.68 -18.23
C MET A 388 12.96 19.15 -19.49
N TYR A 389 14.04 18.36 -19.35
CA TYR A 389 14.68 17.71 -20.50
C TYR A 389 13.81 16.63 -21.13
N SER A 390 13.08 15.84 -20.33
CA SER A 390 12.23 14.77 -20.86
C SER A 390 11.07 15.30 -21.69
N GLN A 391 10.50 16.44 -21.28
CA GLN A 391 9.34 17.07 -21.90
C GLN A 391 9.74 18.11 -22.96
N GLY A 392 11.03 18.44 -23.08
CA GLY A 392 11.52 19.48 -24.00
C GLY A 392 11.09 20.89 -23.60
N LEU A 393 10.84 21.11 -22.31
CA LEU A 393 10.47 22.42 -21.74
C LEU A 393 11.70 23.21 -21.29
N TYR A 394 12.89 22.59 -21.31
CA TYR A 394 14.12 23.27 -20.97
C TYR A 394 14.38 24.42 -21.96
N PRO A 395 14.58 25.67 -21.50
CA PRO A 395 14.71 26.84 -22.38
C PRO A 395 15.76 26.69 -23.46
N GLY A 396 15.35 26.85 -24.72
CA GLY A 396 16.25 26.79 -25.88
C GLY A 396 16.81 25.40 -26.19
N LYS A 397 16.28 24.33 -25.57
CA LYS A 397 16.72 22.95 -25.83
C LYS A 397 15.51 22.06 -26.14
N ALA A 398 15.65 21.24 -27.17
CA ALA A 398 14.66 20.21 -27.46
C ALA A 398 14.67 19.11 -26.38
N ALA A 399 13.65 18.25 -26.38
CA ALA A 399 13.59 17.10 -25.49
C ALA A 399 14.81 16.19 -25.68
N ASP A 400 15.46 15.82 -24.59
CA ASP A 400 16.64 14.95 -24.57
C ASP A 400 16.49 13.90 -23.46
N LYS A 401 16.17 12.68 -23.88
CA LYS A 401 15.98 11.54 -22.98
C LYS A 401 17.24 11.15 -22.23
N PHE A 402 18.42 11.33 -22.82
CA PHE A 402 19.68 10.99 -22.16
C PHE A 402 20.01 12.03 -21.10
N MET A 403 19.84 13.32 -21.38
CA MET A 403 19.99 14.36 -20.37
C MET A 403 18.98 14.18 -19.23
N ALA A 404 17.72 13.89 -19.54
CA ALA A 404 16.71 13.56 -18.53
C ALA A 404 17.16 12.40 -17.64
N TYR A 405 17.63 11.31 -18.22
CA TYR A 405 18.21 10.17 -17.51
C TYR A 405 19.37 10.57 -16.58
N THR A 406 20.29 11.43 -17.02
CA THR A 406 21.41 11.86 -16.15
C THR A 406 20.94 12.63 -14.93
N TYR A 407 19.89 13.45 -15.07
CA TYR A 407 19.30 14.19 -13.97
C TYR A 407 18.45 13.31 -13.05
N TYR A 408 17.69 12.35 -13.60
CA TYR A 408 16.98 11.35 -12.80
C TYR A 408 17.94 10.49 -11.98
N LEU A 409 19.08 10.10 -12.56
CA LEU A 409 20.12 9.37 -11.84
C LEU A 409 20.69 10.18 -10.67
N LYS A 410 21.02 11.46 -10.88
CA LYS A 410 21.47 12.37 -9.82
C LYS A 410 20.41 12.51 -8.72
N SER A 411 19.16 12.70 -9.11
CA SER A 411 18.01 12.83 -8.20
C SER A 411 17.83 11.60 -7.32
N ALA A 412 17.83 10.41 -7.94
CA ALA A 412 17.72 9.13 -7.25
C ALA A 412 18.89 8.87 -6.29
N GLN A 413 20.13 9.17 -6.70
CA GLN A 413 21.32 9.04 -5.86
C GLN A 413 21.28 9.95 -4.63
N ARG A 414 20.56 11.07 -4.70
CA ARG A 414 20.33 12.00 -3.59
C ARG A 414 19.04 11.68 -2.81
N GLY A 415 18.41 10.53 -3.06
CA GLY A 415 17.29 10.01 -2.27
C GLY A 415 15.92 10.61 -2.60
N ASN A 416 15.71 11.14 -3.82
CA ASN A 416 14.37 11.55 -4.25
C ASN A 416 13.60 10.35 -4.87
N ILE A 417 12.39 10.11 -4.36
CA ILE A 417 11.53 8.99 -4.75
C ILE A 417 11.10 9.06 -6.21
N ASP A 418 10.71 10.24 -6.70
CA ASP A 418 10.27 10.42 -8.08
C ASP A 418 11.41 10.18 -9.07
N GLY A 419 12.62 10.65 -8.73
CA GLY A 419 13.84 10.40 -9.48
C GLY A 419 14.16 8.90 -9.54
N SER A 420 14.00 8.18 -8.43
CA SER A 420 14.18 6.72 -8.39
C SER A 420 13.16 5.98 -9.28
N ILE A 421 11.90 6.42 -9.31
CA ILE A 421 10.86 5.84 -10.19
C ILE A 421 11.22 6.08 -11.65
N GLN A 422 11.50 7.33 -12.03
CA GLN A 422 11.84 7.69 -13.41
C GLN A 422 13.12 6.99 -13.89
N LEU A 423 14.13 6.88 -13.02
CA LEU A 423 15.35 6.14 -13.32
C LEU A 423 15.05 4.66 -13.61
N ALA A 424 14.17 4.05 -12.81
CA ALA A 424 13.80 2.66 -12.96
C ALA A 424 12.98 2.42 -14.24
N ASP A 425 12.06 3.33 -14.60
CA ASP A 425 11.34 3.30 -15.88
C ASP A 425 12.31 3.36 -17.08
N VAL A 426 13.36 4.18 -17.00
CA VAL A 426 14.41 4.21 -18.02
C VAL A 426 15.21 2.90 -18.06
N TRP A 427 15.44 2.25 -16.93
CA TRP A 427 16.20 0.99 -16.89
C TRP A 427 15.40 -0.24 -17.32
N THR A 428 14.07 -0.25 -17.22
CA THR A 428 13.25 -1.35 -17.75
C THR A 428 13.15 -1.36 -19.26
N THR A 429 13.32 -0.20 -19.90
CA THR A 429 13.25 -0.02 -21.37
C THR A 429 14.63 0.14 -22.01
N GLY A 430 15.53 0.86 -21.36
CA GLY A 430 16.82 1.31 -21.90
C GLY A 430 16.67 2.51 -22.84
N ILE A 431 17.81 3.13 -23.18
CA ILE A 431 17.92 4.16 -24.22
C ILE A 431 18.82 3.60 -25.33
N PRO A 432 18.31 3.37 -26.54
CA PRO A 432 19.09 2.78 -27.63
C PRO A 432 20.44 3.49 -27.85
N GLY A 433 21.53 2.73 -27.85
CA GLY A 433 22.89 3.24 -28.05
C GLY A 433 23.48 4.06 -26.89
N ARG A 434 22.74 4.31 -25.80
CA ARG A 434 23.20 5.13 -24.66
C ARG A 434 23.09 4.44 -23.30
N VAL A 435 21.98 3.76 -23.04
CA VAL A 435 21.69 3.09 -21.75
C VAL A 435 21.15 1.70 -22.02
N LYS A 436 21.85 0.67 -21.54
CA LYS A 436 21.39 -0.72 -21.66
C LYS A 436 20.21 -0.97 -20.71
N ARG A 437 19.31 -1.88 -21.12
CA ARG A 437 18.22 -2.38 -20.28
C ARG A 437 18.77 -3.11 -19.05
N ARG A 438 18.25 -2.79 -17.87
CA ARG A 438 18.71 -3.24 -16.54
C ARG A 438 17.52 -3.45 -15.57
N PRO A 439 16.64 -4.44 -15.83
CA PRO A 439 15.40 -4.60 -15.05
C PRO A 439 15.67 -4.99 -13.59
N ALA A 440 16.71 -5.78 -13.31
CA ALA A 440 17.10 -6.13 -11.94
C ALA A 440 17.48 -4.90 -11.10
N ASP A 441 18.20 -3.94 -11.70
CA ASP A 441 18.55 -2.70 -11.02
C ASP A 441 17.33 -1.76 -10.88
N ALA A 442 16.44 -1.76 -11.86
CA ALA A 442 15.17 -1.02 -11.78
C ALA A 442 14.35 -1.49 -10.58
N VAL A 443 14.22 -2.81 -10.38
CA VAL A 443 13.54 -3.42 -9.23
C VAL A 443 14.08 -2.91 -7.90
N LEU A 444 15.40 -2.76 -7.76
CA LEU A 444 15.99 -2.28 -6.50
C LEU A 444 15.54 -0.85 -6.16
N TRP A 445 15.50 0.05 -7.15
CA TRP A 445 15.05 1.43 -6.94
C TRP A 445 13.55 1.54 -6.67
N VAL A 446 12.71 0.85 -7.44
CA VAL A 446 11.27 0.88 -7.18
C VAL A 446 10.90 0.14 -5.91
N LYS A 447 11.64 -0.91 -5.52
CA LYS A 447 11.49 -1.55 -4.21
C LYS A 447 11.81 -0.56 -3.10
N TRP A 448 12.94 0.16 -3.18
CA TRP A 448 13.30 1.17 -2.20
C TRP A 448 12.23 2.26 -2.09
N ALA A 449 11.75 2.80 -3.22
CA ALA A 449 10.66 3.78 -3.24
C ALA A 449 9.37 3.21 -2.63
N ALA A 450 9.01 1.98 -3.00
CA ALA A 450 7.84 1.28 -2.46
C ALA A 450 7.95 1.02 -0.95
N GLU A 451 9.15 0.80 -0.41
CA GLU A 451 9.38 0.64 1.02
C GLU A 451 9.21 1.94 1.81
N HIS A 452 9.12 3.11 1.15
CA HIS A 452 8.81 4.39 1.82
C HIS A 452 7.30 4.70 1.90
N ASN A 453 6.44 3.74 1.56
CA ASN A 453 4.99 3.94 1.59
C ASN A 453 4.46 4.06 3.04
N GLY A 454 3.62 5.06 3.30
CA GLY A 454 3.19 5.37 4.67
C GLY A 454 2.28 4.31 5.34
N HIS A 455 1.69 3.40 4.55
CA HIS A 455 0.92 2.28 5.11
C HIS A 455 1.82 1.22 5.74
N LEU A 456 3.00 0.97 5.18
CA LEU A 456 4.01 0.12 5.80
C LEU A 456 4.47 0.72 7.12
N GLY A 457 4.69 2.04 7.18
CA GLY A 457 5.08 2.74 8.41
C GLY A 457 4.04 2.58 9.52
N MET A 458 2.74 2.70 9.18
CA MET A 458 1.65 2.41 10.12
C MET A 458 1.68 0.96 10.66
N VAL A 459 2.02 -0.04 9.84
CA VAL A 459 2.12 -1.44 10.32
C VAL A 459 3.30 -1.63 11.25
N LEU A 460 4.47 -1.05 10.92
CA LEU A 460 5.66 -1.11 11.77
C LEU A 460 5.44 -0.41 13.11
N ARG A 461 4.79 0.76 13.10
CA ARG A 461 4.41 1.46 14.35
C ARG A 461 3.49 0.61 15.22
N LYS A 462 2.47 -0.05 14.64
CA LYS A 462 1.60 -0.97 15.39
C LYS A 462 2.37 -2.14 15.99
N ALA A 463 3.39 -2.64 15.29
CA ALA A 463 4.26 -3.69 15.80
C ALA A 463 5.04 -3.20 17.02
N LEU A 464 5.67 -2.04 16.90
CA LEU A 464 6.45 -1.42 17.96
C LEU A 464 5.60 -1.03 19.19
N ASP A 465 4.41 -0.46 18.98
CA ASP A 465 3.48 -0.13 20.06
C ASP A 465 3.00 -1.38 20.80
N SER A 466 2.81 -2.50 20.07
CA SER A 466 2.44 -3.78 20.68
C SER A 466 3.60 -4.34 21.50
N TYR A 467 4.83 -4.20 21.00
CA TYR A 467 6.05 -4.56 21.73
C TYR A 467 6.19 -3.78 23.05
N PHE A 468 6.02 -2.45 23.03
CA PHE A 468 6.07 -1.63 24.24
C PHE A 468 4.96 -1.96 25.25
N LYS A 469 3.81 -2.46 24.79
CA LYS A 469 2.72 -2.93 25.65
C LYS A 469 2.95 -4.35 26.21
N GLY A 470 4.03 -5.03 25.81
CA GLY A 470 4.30 -6.42 26.19
C GLY A 470 3.45 -7.45 25.42
N ASP A 471 2.75 -7.05 24.36
CA ASP A 471 1.96 -7.94 23.50
C ASP A 471 2.85 -8.54 22.41
N SER A 472 3.66 -9.54 22.81
CA SER A 472 4.66 -10.17 21.96
C SER A 472 4.07 -10.84 20.72
N LEU A 473 2.91 -11.50 20.85
CA LEU A 473 2.23 -12.15 19.74
C LEU A 473 1.79 -11.14 18.68
N MET A 474 1.19 -10.01 19.09
CA MET A 474 0.77 -8.99 18.13
C MET A 474 1.96 -8.24 17.53
N ALA A 475 3.01 -7.98 18.32
CA ALA A 475 4.25 -7.41 17.80
C ALA A 475 4.83 -8.30 16.70
N LEU A 476 4.99 -9.59 16.98
CA LEU A 476 5.46 -10.58 16.03
C LEU A 476 4.56 -10.63 14.79
N LEU A 477 3.24 -10.66 14.95
CA LEU A 477 2.28 -10.70 13.84
C LEU A 477 2.41 -9.50 12.89
N TYR A 478 2.50 -8.28 13.43
CA TYR A 478 2.68 -7.09 12.61
C TYR A 478 4.05 -7.04 11.93
N TYR A 479 5.12 -7.43 12.63
CA TYR A 479 6.44 -7.56 11.99
C TYR A 479 6.44 -8.64 10.92
N MET A 480 5.81 -9.81 11.13
CA MET A 480 5.69 -10.84 10.10
C MET A 480 4.94 -10.33 8.86
N MET A 481 3.85 -9.57 9.03
CA MET A 481 3.14 -9.00 7.89
C MET A 481 4.03 -8.12 7.00
N ALA A 482 4.98 -7.37 7.59
CA ALA A 482 5.95 -6.56 6.87
C ALA A 482 7.14 -7.40 6.36
N ALA A 483 7.64 -8.34 7.16
CA ALA A 483 8.78 -9.21 6.85
C ALA A 483 8.49 -10.12 5.64
N GLU A 484 7.31 -10.74 5.63
CA GLU A 484 6.78 -11.54 4.54
C GLU A 484 6.42 -10.72 3.29
N SER A 485 6.43 -9.38 3.40
CA SER A 485 6.35 -8.46 2.27
C SER A 485 7.73 -8.08 1.72
N GLY A 486 8.81 -8.64 2.26
CA GLY A 486 10.17 -8.41 1.83
C GLY A 486 10.89 -7.23 2.48
N PHE A 487 10.31 -6.64 3.53
CA PHE A 487 10.91 -5.52 4.24
C PHE A 487 11.98 -6.00 5.24
N ALA A 488 13.24 -5.75 4.93
CA ALA A 488 14.39 -6.32 5.63
C ALA A 488 14.45 -5.96 7.13
N ALA A 489 14.11 -4.72 7.50
CA ALA A 489 14.13 -4.33 8.92
C ALA A 489 13.07 -5.09 9.75
N ALA A 490 11.93 -5.45 9.15
CA ALA A 490 10.94 -6.29 9.82
C ALA A 490 11.36 -7.77 9.87
N GLN A 491 12.05 -8.28 8.84
CA GLN A 491 12.63 -9.64 8.87
C GLN A 491 13.60 -9.79 10.04
N PHE A 492 14.44 -8.78 10.28
CA PHE A 492 15.31 -8.75 11.44
C PHE A 492 14.52 -8.73 12.76
N GLN A 493 13.49 -7.88 12.87
CA GLN A 493 12.67 -7.82 14.10
C GLN A 493 11.95 -9.14 14.40
N CYS A 494 11.45 -9.84 13.38
CA CYS A 494 10.89 -11.17 13.57
C CYS A 494 11.92 -12.12 14.19
N GLY A 495 13.17 -12.10 13.71
CA GLY A 495 14.25 -12.92 14.27
C GLY A 495 14.65 -12.55 15.71
N VAL A 496 14.41 -11.31 16.14
CA VAL A 496 14.63 -10.88 17.54
C VAL A 496 13.47 -11.32 18.46
N LEU A 497 12.26 -11.47 17.91
CA LEU A 497 11.05 -11.80 18.67
C LEU A 497 10.75 -13.31 18.74
N MET A 498 11.32 -14.10 17.83
CA MET A 498 11.28 -15.57 17.83
C MET A 498 12.42 -16.14 18.65
#